data_AF-K2A5K3-F1
#
_entry.id   AF-K2A5K3-F1
#
_cell.length_a   1.000
_cell.length_b   1.000
_cell.length_c   1.000
_cell.angle_alpha   90.00
_cell.angle_beta   90.00
_cell.angle_gamma   90.00
#
_symmetry.space_group_name_H-M   'P 1'
#
loop_
_entity.id
_entity.type
_entity.pdbx_description
1 polymer ?
#
loop_
_entity_poly.entity_id
_entity_poly.type
_entity_poly.pdbx_seq_one_letter_code
_entity_poly.pdbx_strand_id
1 'polypeptide(L)'
;MRNRILILTFIFVVLFIPEAHALEADQYVIWTKSDKLKDATPQINALTNQVLQEFLDRYVNNEEALERNPSCESLSVRFLLYVRPHFFLDRIKGGLVDDPQIELSPQKTDLFKDYSSSIYKGFRWPFVMPVAQTIFINGVYLGTDKIDHFFSSGRRYFNVYRRARKQGLSHEEAIKKALDFGLSVFEEKGVLGYWTSGAFSYADIEANFQGMMLGINMCKAESPHLAYDALVRKWYINKPIEWQEYVSPLWDEAYNNSYYFSYRWNGVKKVLEEVYCKLGLDGFARSLWKSYDESVRVDEHIRYLQELLQRGKIPDPKKQSLHEVCRYPAGVMEGAPFWDTKMLPKEND
;
A
#
# COMPACT_ATOMS: atom_id res chain seq x y z
N MET A 1 -47.14 -20.96 -11.68
CA MET A 1 -46.37 -20.88 -10.41
C MET A 1 -44.96 -21.43 -10.59
N ARG A 2 -44.14 -20.84 -11.47
CA ARG A 2 -42.76 -21.30 -11.71
C ARG A 2 -41.80 -20.17 -12.13
N ASN A 3 -42.18 -18.91 -11.90
CA ASN A 3 -41.36 -17.72 -12.20
C ASN A 3 -41.23 -16.74 -11.01
N ARG A 4 -41.66 -17.14 -9.79
CA ARG A 4 -41.54 -16.29 -8.58
C ARG A 4 -40.51 -16.78 -7.56
N ILE A 5 -39.94 -17.97 -7.76
CA ILE A 5 -38.96 -18.56 -6.83
C ILE A 5 -37.50 -18.20 -7.20
N LEU A 6 -37.23 -17.84 -8.46
CA LEU A 6 -35.89 -17.47 -8.92
C LEU A 6 -35.45 -16.04 -8.56
N ILE A 7 -36.38 -15.16 -8.17
CA ILE A 7 -36.05 -13.77 -7.77
C ILE A 7 -35.67 -13.70 -6.29
N LEU A 8 -36.14 -14.64 -5.46
CA LEU A 8 -35.80 -14.68 -4.03
C LEU A 8 -34.42 -15.28 -3.74
N THR A 9 -33.88 -16.11 -4.62
CA THR A 9 -32.52 -16.67 -4.46
C THR A 9 -31.43 -15.68 -4.89
N PHE A 10 -31.74 -14.70 -5.76
CA PHE A 10 -30.77 -13.65 -6.13
C PHE A 10 -30.73 -12.49 -5.12
N ILE A 11 -31.78 -12.32 -4.30
CA ILE A 11 -31.84 -11.29 -3.26
C ILE A 11 -31.16 -11.76 -1.95
N PHE A 12 -31.04 -13.06 -1.72
CA PHE A 12 -30.43 -13.59 -0.49
C PHE A 12 -28.89 -13.72 -0.52
N VAL A 13 -28.24 -13.54 -1.68
CA VAL A 13 -26.77 -13.55 -1.78
C VAL A 13 -26.15 -12.16 -1.53
N VAL A 14 -26.96 -11.11 -1.44
CA VAL A 14 -26.50 -9.73 -1.16
C VAL A 14 -26.43 -9.41 0.34
N LEU A 15 -26.95 -10.29 1.22
CA LEU A 15 -27.00 -10.05 2.67
C LEU A 15 -25.84 -10.68 3.47
N PHE A 16 -24.88 -11.30 2.79
CA PHE A 16 -23.59 -11.69 3.37
C PHE A 16 -22.46 -11.17 2.47
N ILE A 17 -22.38 -9.85 2.30
CA ILE A 17 -21.14 -9.23 1.85
C ILE A 17 -20.22 -9.25 3.09
N PRO A 18 -19.20 -10.12 3.17
CA PRO A 18 -18.16 -9.95 4.17
C PRO A 18 -17.58 -8.55 4.01
N GLU A 19 -17.36 -7.89 5.14
CA GLU A 19 -16.85 -6.53 5.31
C GLU A 19 -16.20 -5.98 4.03
N ALA A 20 -16.87 -5.00 3.41
CA ALA A 20 -16.32 -4.31 2.26
C ALA A 20 -15.01 -3.67 2.71
N HIS A 21 -13.88 -4.28 2.35
CA HIS A 21 -12.59 -3.70 2.63
C HIS A 21 -12.48 -2.40 1.84
N ALA A 22 -12.14 -1.36 2.57
CA ALA A 22 -11.92 -0.04 2.04
C ALA A 22 -10.86 -0.05 0.94
N LEU A 23 -11.06 0.77 -0.09
CA LEU A 23 -10.14 0.86 -1.23
C LEU A 23 -9.03 1.87 -1.00
N GLU A 24 -9.28 2.96 -0.25
CA GLU A 24 -8.37 4.11 -0.14
C GLU A 24 -8.53 4.80 1.23
N ALA A 25 -7.45 5.38 1.77
CA ALA A 25 -7.46 6.16 3.00
C ALA A 25 -7.47 7.67 2.73
N ASP A 26 -8.21 8.45 3.55
CA ASP A 26 -8.06 9.90 3.58
C ASP A 26 -7.03 10.29 4.64
N GLN A 27 -5.77 10.35 4.20
CA GLN A 27 -4.63 10.57 5.08
C GLN A 27 -4.46 12.04 5.49
N TYR A 28 -5.15 12.99 4.84
CA TYR A 28 -5.12 14.40 5.26
C TYR A 28 -5.77 14.60 6.64
N VAL A 29 -6.70 13.72 7.03
CA VAL A 29 -7.35 13.75 8.35
C VAL A 29 -6.33 13.71 9.47
N ILE A 30 -5.34 12.80 9.42
CA ILE A 30 -4.43 12.61 10.55
C ILE A 30 -3.45 13.78 10.70
N TRP A 31 -3.11 14.45 9.60
CA TRP A 31 -2.25 15.64 9.60
C TRP A 31 -2.94 16.87 10.20
N THR A 32 -4.27 16.87 10.27
CA THR A 32 -5.03 17.97 10.88
C THR A 32 -5.46 17.66 12.31
N LYS A 33 -5.14 16.46 12.84
CA LYS A 33 -5.46 16.05 14.21
C LYS A 33 -4.25 16.24 15.12
N SER A 34 -4.51 16.70 16.34
CA SER A 34 -3.51 16.78 17.41
C SER A 34 -3.18 15.42 18.04
N ASP A 35 -4.09 14.45 17.90
CA ASP A 35 -4.01 13.17 18.57
C ASP A 35 -3.20 12.18 17.74
N LYS A 36 -2.02 11.82 18.26
CA LYS A 36 -1.12 10.86 17.65
C LYS A 36 -1.62 9.45 17.92
N LEU A 37 -1.63 8.62 16.88
CA LEU A 37 -1.88 7.19 17.05
C LEU A 37 -0.66 6.55 17.72
N LYS A 38 -0.90 5.56 18.58
CA LYS A 38 0.17 4.70 19.09
C LYS A 38 0.83 3.92 17.95
N ASP A 39 2.15 3.75 18.05
CA ASP A 39 2.92 2.99 17.09
C ASP A 39 2.56 1.51 17.17
N ALA A 40 2.06 0.96 16.06
CA ALA A 40 1.62 -0.42 15.91
C ALA A 40 2.73 -1.35 15.38
N THR A 41 3.98 -0.86 15.26
CA THR A 41 5.12 -1.64 14.75
C THR A 41 5.34 -2.95 15.49
N PRO A 42 5.36 -2.98 16.84
CA PRO A 42 5.52 -4.24 17.57
C PRO A 42 4.41 -5.25 17.24
N GLN A 43 3.17 -4.79 17.12
CA GLN A 43 1.98 -5.60 16.87
C GLN A 43 2.02 -6.18 15.46
N ILE A 44 2.32 -5.37 14.45
CA ILE A 44 2.36 -5.84 13.06
C ILE A 44 3.55 -6.78 12.82
N ASN A 45 4.71 -6.56 13.45
CA ASN A 45 5.85 -7.47 13.38
C ASN A 45 5.49 -8.81 14.02
N ALA A 46 4.91 -8.80 15.22
CA ALA A 46 4.47 -10.01 15.90
C ALA A 46 3.44 -10.79 15.07
N LEU A 47 2.39 -10.12 14.58
CA LEU A 47 1.34 -10.73 13.79
C LEU A 47 1.88 -11.29 12.46
N THR A 48 2.75 -10.56 11.76
CA THR A 48 3.32 -11.00 10.48
C THR A 48 4.15 -12.27 10.66
N ASN A 49 5.00 -12.31 11.70
CA ASN A 49 5.83 -13.47 11.97
C ASN A 49 5.02 -14.65 12.51
N GLN A 50 3.95 -14.40 13.27
CA GLN A 50 2.99 -15.44 13.64
C GLN A 50 2.33 -16.04 12.39
N VAL A 51 1.82 -15.21 11.48
CA VAL A 51 1.19 -15.66 10.23
C VAL A 51 2.18 -16.42 9.34
N LEU A 52 3.45 -16.01 9.30
CA LEU A 52 4.51 -16.74 8.61
C LEU A 52 4.78 -18.10 9.24
N GLN A 53 4.88 -18.16 10.57
CA GLN A 53 5.08 -19.42 11.29
C GLN A 53 3.90 -20.38 11.06
N GLU A 54 2.67 -19.88 11.15
CA GLU A 54 1.46 -20.65 10.85
C GLU A 54 1.44 -21.17 9.40
N PHE A 55 1.90 -20.35 8.44
CA PHE A 55 2.04 -20.76 7.05
C PHE A 55 3.02 -21.93 6.90
N LEU A 56 4.19 -21.84 7.54
CA LEU A 56 5.20 -22.90 7.50
C LEU A 56 4.66 -24.19 8.11
N ASP A 57 4.08 -24.11 9.31
CA ASP A 57 3.63 -25.29 10.05
C ASP A 57 2.46 -25.99 9.37
N ARG A 58 1.46 -25.22 8.90
CA ARG A 58 0.25 -25.81 8.33
C ARG A 58 0.38 -26.20 6.86
N TYR A 59 1.23 -25.53 6.08
CA TYR A 59 1.22 -25.69 4.61
C TYR A 59 2.56 -26.11 3.99
N VAL A 60 3.67 -25.98 4.70
CA VAL A 60 5.01 -26.27 4.16
C VAL A 60 5.64 -27.49 4.82
N ASN A 61 5.58 -27.57 6.15
CA ASN A 61 6.28 -28.56 6.94
C ASN A 61 5.38 -29.72 7.43
N ASN A 62 4.15 -29.82 6.92
CA ASN A 62 3.27 -30.96 7.18
C ASN A 62 3.71 -32.19 6.36
N GLU A 63 3.37 -33.41 6.83
CA GLU A 63 3.84 -34.67 6.22
C GLU A 63 3.55 -34.76 4.71
N GLU A 64 2.37 -34.33 4.26
CA GLU A 64 1.96 -34.32 2.86
C GLU A 64 2.74 -33.30 2.00
N ALA A 65 3.18 -32.18 2.60
CA ALA A 65 3.89 -31.12 1.91
C ALA A 65 5.41 -31.37 1.80
N LEU A 66 5.99 -32.15 2.71
CA LEU A 66 7.41 -32.51 2.72
C LEU A 66 7.85 -33.29 1.46
N GLU A 67 6.92 -33.98 0.82
CA GLU A 67 7.16 -34.67 -0.45
C GLU A 67 7.30 -33.71 -1.64
N ARG A 68 6.65 -32.54 -1.58
CA ARG A 68 6.61 -31.56 -2.68
C ARG A 68 7.89 -30.73 -2.80
N ASN A 69 8.71 -30.72 -1.75
CA ASN A 69 9.97 -29.96 -1.62
C ASN A 69 9.99 -28.63 -2.41
N PRO A 70 9.11 -27.67 -2.07
CA PRO A 70 8.97 -26.44 -2.84
C PRO A 70 10.25 -25.62 -2.80
N SER A 71 10.60 -24.96 -3.92
CA SER A 71 11.69 -24.00 -3.92
C SER A 71 11.35 -22.77 -3.06
N CYS A 72 12.38 -22.10 -2.52
CA CYS A 72 12.18 -20.90 -1.71
C CYS A 72 11.34 -19.84 -2.47
N GLU A 73 11.65 -19.57 -3.74
CA GLU A 73 10.88 -18.60 -4.53
C GLU A 73 9.39 -18.99 -4.65
N SER A 74 9.09 -20.28 -4.74
CA SER A 74 7.71 -20.76 -4.74
C SER A 74 7.05 -20.53 -3.38
N LEU A 75 7.79 -20.67 -2.28
CA LEU A 75 7.30 -20.36 -0.93
C LEU A 75 7.01 -18.87 -0.77
N SER A 76 7.85 -17.97 -1.26
CA SER A 76 7.58 -16.53 -1.24
C SER A 76 6.23 -16.20 -1.89
N VAL A 77 5.95 -16.74 -3.08
CA VAL A 77 4.66 -16.52 -3.76
C VAL A 77 3.49 -17.07 -2.96
N ARG A 78 3.66 -18.28 -2.42
CA ARG A 78 2.62 -18.97 -1.65
C ARG A 78 2.34 -18.25 -0.33
N PHE A 79 3.36 -17.71 0.33
CA PHE A 79 3.20 -16.91 1.55
C PHE A 79 2.44 -15.61 1.25
N LEU A 80 2.87 -14.83 0.25
CA LEU A 80 2.15 -13.60 -0.11
C LEU A 80 0.68 -13.88 -0.51
N LEU A 81 0.43 -14.99 -1.21
CA LEU A 81 -0.93 -15.45 -1.51
C LEU A 81 -1.67 -15.95 -0.26
N TYR A 82 -0.97 -16.58 0.67
CA TYR A 82 -1.53 -17.04 1.94
C TYR A 82 -1.95 -15.86 2.80
N VAL A 83 -1.17 -14.78 2.88
CA VAL A 83 -1.63 -13.57 3.58
C VAL A 83 -2.87 -13.00 2.90
N ARG A 84 -2.85 -12.90 1.57
CA ARG A 84 -3.85 -12.19 0.77
C ARG A 84 -4.41 -13.04 -0.40
N PRO A 85 -5.27 -14.03 -0.13
CA PRO A 85 -5.70 -15.01 -1.14
C PRO A 85 -6.69 -14.46 -2.16
N HIS A 86 -7.57 -13.56 -1.73
CA HIS A 86 -8.58 -12.91 -2.57
C HIS A 86 -8.99 -11.59 -1.94
N PHE A 87 -9.63 -10.70 -2.71
CA PHE A 87 -9.94 -9.30 -2.36
C PHE A 87 -10.63 -9.07 -1.01
N PHE A 88 -11.41 -10.01 -0.48
CA PHE A 88 -12.10 -9.87 0.82
C PHE A 88 -11.36 -10.43 2.05
N LEU A 89 -10.12 -10.90 1.91
CA LEU A 89 -9.41 -11.47 3.06
C LEU A 89 -7.95 -11.08 3.04
N ASP A 90 -7.52 -10.47 4.13
CA ASP A 90 -6.12 -10.22 4.45
C ASP A 90 -5.89 -10.62 5.91
N ARG A 91 -5.02 -11.61 6.13
CA ARG A 91 -4.78 -12.18 7.48
C ARG A 91 -4.07 -11.21 8.41
N ILE A 92 -3.26 -10.30 7.88
CA ILE A 92 -2.49 -9.34 8.67
C ILE A 92 -3.34 -8.10 8.91
N LYS A 93 -3.83 -7.45 7.86
CA LYS A 93 -4.70 -6.28 8.00
C LYS A 93 -5.96 -6.59 8.82
N GLY A 94 -6.60 -7.73 8.59
CA GLY A 94 -7.76 -8.15 9.38
C GLY A 94 -7.42 -8.30 10.87
N GLY A 95 -6.30 -8.97 11.18
CA GLY A 95 -5.84 -9.10 12.56
C GLY A 95 -5.51 -7.76 13.22
N LEU A 96 -4.97 -6.79 12.48
CA LEU A 96 -4.71 -5.45 13.03
C LEU A 96 -5.99 -4.65 13.27
N VAL A 97 -6.92 -4.69 12.31
CA VAL A 97 -8.18 -3.94 12.37
C VAL A 97 -9.11 -4.45 13.47
N ASP A 98 -8.96 -5.72 13.85
CA ASP A 98 -9.75 -6.35 14.90
C ASP A 98 -9.08 -6.35 16.28
N ASP A 99 -7.82 -5.94 16.38
CA ASP A 99 -7.12 -5.83 17.65
C ASP A 99 -7.52 -4.54 18.39
N PRO A 100 -8.20 -4.64 19.56
CA PRO A 100 -8.63 -3.46 20.32
C PRO A 100 -7.47 -2.65 20.93
N GLN A 101 -6.24 -3.18 20.93
CA GLN A 101 -5.05 -2.46 21.39
C GLN A 101 -4.43 -1.57 20.31
N ILE A 102 -4.85 -1.73 19.05
CA ILE A 102 -4.33 -0.96 17.93
C ILE A 102 -5.20 0.27 17.72
N GLU A 103 -4.55 1.43 17.67
CA GLU A 103 -5.22 2.70 17.42
C GLU A 103 -5.29 2.97 15.92
N LEU A 104 -6.51 3.23 15.46
CA LEU A 104 -6.83 3.46 14.06
C LEU A 104 -7.63 4.75 13.90
N SER A 105 -7.37 5.52 12.84
CA SER A 105 -8.12 6.74 12.53
C SER A 105 -8.73 6.69 11.13
N PRO A 106 -10.04 6.93 10.97
CA PRO A 106 -11.02 7.16 12.04
C PRO A 106 -11.37 5.87 12.80
N GLN A 107 -12.06 5.99 13.94
CA GLN A 107 -12.56 4.81 14.65
C GLN A 107 -13.67 4.13 13.82
N LYS A 108 -13.85 2.81 13.97
CA LYS A 108 -14.84 2.03 13.21
C LYS A 108 -16.25 2.62 13.29
N THR A 109 -16.62 3.19 14.44
CA THR A 109 -17.93 3.84 14.68
C THR A 109 -18.15 5.12 13.87
N ASP A 110 -17.08 5.78 13.44
CA ASP A 110 -17.13 7.07 12.75
C ASP A 110 -16.91 6.96 11.24
N LEU A 111 -16.63 5.76 10.72
CA LEU A 111 -16.29 5.53 9.30
C LEU A 111 -17.29 6.17 8.31
N PHE A 112 -18.59 6.09 8.58
CA PHE A 112 -19.62 6.70 7.72
C PHE A 112 -19.65 8.23 7.80
N LYS A 113 -19.45 8.77 9.00
CA LYS A 113 -19.39 10.22 9.24
C LYS A 113 -18.15 10.78 8.57
N ASP A 114 -17.01 10.11 8.71
CA ASP A 114 -15.74 10.57 8.16
C ASP A 114 -15.65 10.35 6.64
N TYR A 115 -16.28 9.31 6.08
CA TYR A 115 -16.50 9.21 4.64
C TYR A 115 -17.19 10.47 4.08
N SER A 116 -18.19 10.99 4.79
CA SER A 116 -18.98 12.15 4.35
C SER A 116 -18.22 13.48 4.40
N SER A 117 -17.08 13.53 5.10
CA SER A 117 -16.15 14.67 5.13
C SER A 117 -14.85 14.40 4.37
N SER A 118 -14.60 13.17 3.95
CA SER A 118 -13.36 12.79 3.26
C SER A 118 -13.25 13.32 1.83
N ILE A 119 -12.03 13.30 1.27
CA ILE A 119 -11.76 13.52 -0.16
C ILE A 119 -12.46 12.47 -1.07
N TYR A 120 -12.95 11.38 -0.47
CA TYR A 120 -13.71 10.34 -1.16
C TYR A 120 -15.23 10.58 -1.14
N LYS A 121 -15.70 11.66 -0.50
CA LYS A 121 -17.11 12.03 -0.43
C LYS A 121 -17.77 12.07 -1.81
N GLY A 122 -18.94 11.43 -1.90
CA GLY A 122 -19.81 11.50 -3.08
C GLY A 122 -19.40 10.58 -4.24
N PHE A 123 -18.25 9.89 -4.15
CA PHE A 123 -17.87 8.91 -5.16
C PHE A 123 -18.58 7.58 -4.92
N ARG A 124 -19.52 7.23 -5.80
CA ARG A 124 -20.38 6.04 -5.66
C ARG A 124 -20.28 5.22 -6.94
N TRP A 125 -19.35 4.27 -7.00
CA TRP A 125 -19.38 3.30 -8.09
C TRP A 125 -18.75 1.95 -7.74
N PRO A 126 -19.50 0.82 -7.79
CA PRO A 126 -20.96 0.70 -7.79
C PRO A 126 -21.60 0.81 -6.38
N PHE A 127 -20.81 1.02 -5.32
CA PHE A 127 -21.28 1.15 -3.93
C PHE A 127 -20.56 2.29 -3.18
N VAL A 128 -21.08 2.69 -2.01
CA VAL A 128 -20.32 3.52 -1.06
C VAL A 128 -19.21 2.64 -0.51
N MET A 129 -17.97 2.95 -0.88
CA MET A 129 -16.81 2.20 -0.40
C MET A 129 -16.35 2.85 0.91
N PRO A 130 -16.21 2.09 2.01
CA PRO A 130 -15.68 2.65 3.26
C PRO A 130 -14.26 3.18 3.02
N VAL A 131 -13.88 4.23 3.75
CA VAL A 131 -12.51 4.77 3.75
C VAL A 131 -11.64 3.85 4.60
N ALA A 132 -10.41 3.60 4.16
CA ALA A 132 -9.47 2.80 4.92
C ALA A 132 -9.02 3.60 6.14
N GLN A 133 -8.88 2.91 7.26
CA GLN A 133 -8.36 3.54 8.46
C GLN A 133 -6.86 3.75 8.30
N THR A 134 -6.37 4.86 8.82
CA THR A 134 -4.97 5.19 8.99
C THR A 134 -4.44 4.48 10.24
N ILE A 135 -3.24 3.94 10.14
CA ILE A 135 -2.45 3.34 11.21
C ILE A 135 -1.07 4.02 11.27
N PHE A 136 -0.43 4.00 12.43
CA PHE A 136 0.93 4.52 12.61
C PHE A 136 1.90 3.35 12.80
N ILE A 137 2.86 3.22 11.87
CA ILE A 137 3.85 2.14 11.85
C ILE A 137 5.21 2.75 11.50
N ASN A 138 6.20 2.50 12.35
CA ASN A 138 7.61 2.86 12.13
C ASN A 138 7.79 4.34 11.81
N GLY A 139 7.13 5.21 12.58
CA GLY A 139 7.16 6.64 12.33
C GLY A 139 6.28 7.11 11.17
N VAL A 140 5.62 6.22 10.41
CA VAL A 140 4.84 6.55 9.21
C VAL A 140 3.34 6.37 9.45
N TYR A 141 2.54 7.36 9.06
CA TYR A 141 1.10 7.24 8.95
C TYR A 141 0.73 6.72 7.57
N LEU A 142 -0.07 5.67 7.50
CA LEU A 142 -0.46 5.05 6.23
C LEU A 142 -1.86 4.49 6.32
N GLY A 143 -2.56 4.49 5.18
CA GLY A 143 -3.81 3.77 5.03
C GLY A 143 -3.60 2.27 5.15
N THR A 144 -4.49 1.59 5.88
CA THR A 144 -4.45 0.12 6.05
C THR A 144 -4.61 -0.64 4.72
N ASP A 145 -5.10 0.01 3.66
CA ASP A 145 -5.10 -0.51 2.29
C ASP A 145 -3.69 -0.71 1.72
N LYS A 146 -2.68 0.07 2.16
CA LYS A 146 -1.29 -0.13 1.72
C LYS A 146 -0.72 -1.49 2.14
N ILE A 147 -1.21 -2.05 3.25
CA ILE A 147 -0.92 -3.43 3.68
C ILE A 147 -1.48 -4.43 2.65
N ASP A 148 -2.69 -4.22 2.13
CA ASP A 148 -3.23 -5.08 1.07
C ASP A 148 -2.39 -5.00 -0.21
N HIS A 149 -1.96 -3.79 -0.59
CA HIS A 149 -1.14 -3.54 -1.78
C HIS A 149 0.22 -4.25 -1.68
N PHE A 150 0.87 -4.13 -0.52
CA PHE A 150 2.11 -4.81 -0.19
C PHE A 150 2.02 -6.33 -0.41
N PHE A 151 0.98 -7.01 0.09
CA PHE A 151 0.87 -8.46 -0.13
C PHE A 151 0.30 -8.85 -1.49
N SER A 152 -0.74 -8.16 -1.97
CA SER A 152 -1.47 -8.56 -3.18
C SER A 152 -0.76 -8.16 -4.47
N SER A 153 -0.54 -6.86 -4.64
CA SER A 153 0.08 -6.28 -5.82
C SER A 153 1.59 -6.46 -5.77
N GLY A 154 2.21 -6.42 -4.59
CA GLY A 154 3.60 -6.83 -4.41
C GLY A 154 3.88 -8.26 -4.86
N ARG A 155 2.95 -9.21 -4.61
CA ARG A 155 3.04 -10.56 -5.20
C ARG A 155 2.99 -10.55 -6.73
N ARG A 156 2.18 -9.68 -7.33
CA ARG A 156 2.10 -9.56 -8.80
C ARG A 156 3.41 -9.02 -9.37
N TYR A 157 3.97 -7.98 -8.75
CA TYR A 157 5.28 -7.41 -9.11
C TYR A 157 6.36 -8.48 -8.97
N PHE A 158 6.40 -9.21 -7.84
CA PHE A 158 7.34 -10.30 -7.62
C PHE A 158 7.22 -11.42 -8.66
N ASN A 159 6.01 -11.75 -9.11
CA ASN A 159 5.80 -12.73 -10.18
C ASN A 159 6.36 -12.23 -11.53
N VAL A 160 6.20 -10.95 -11.84
CA VAL A 160 6.79 -10.34 -13.05
C VAL A 160 8.31 -10.33 -12.96
N TYR A 161 8.86 -9.84 -11.85
CA TYR A 161 10.29 -9.86 -11.55
C TYR A 161 10.88 -11.27 -11.71
N ARG A 162 10.28 -12.30 -11.09
CA ARG A 162 10.78 -13.68 -11.20
C ARG A 162 10.74 -14.19 -12.65
N ARG A 163 9.69 -13.88 -13.42
CA ARG A 163 9.63 -14.27 -14.84
C ARG A 163 10.71 -13.56 -15.66
N ALA A 164 10.95 -12.29 -15.40
CA ALA A 164 12.02 -11.52 -16.04
C ALA A 164 13.40 -12.13 -15.73
N ARG A 165 13.68 -12.45 -14.47
CA ARG A 165 14.93 -13.12 -14.07
C ARG A 165 15.09 -14.50 -14.74
N LYS A 166 14.00 -15.26 -14.89
CA LYS A 166 14.01 -16.54 -15.63
C LYS A 166 14.28 -16.37 -17.14
N GLN A 167 13.99 -15.20 -17.70
CA GLN A 167 14.30 -14.84 -19.08
C GLN A 167 15.75 -14.34 -19.26
N GLY A 168 16.55 -14.30 -18.19
CA GLY A 168 17.95 -13.87 -18.24
C GLY A 168 18.17 -12.37 -18.01
N LEU A 169 17.12 -11.58 -17.78
CA LEU A 169 17.25 -10.15 -17.48
C LEU A 169 18.00 -9.95 -16.16
N SER A 170 18.77 -8.85 -16.06
CA SER A 170 19.48 -8.41 -14.86
C SER A 170 18.52 -8.12 -13.68
N HIS A 171 19.07 -7.90 -12.48
CA HIS A 171 18.26 -7.56 -11.32
C HIS A 171 17.51 -6.24 -11.54
N GLU A 172 18.24 -5.22 -11.98
CA GLU A 172 17.76 -3.88 -12.31
C GLU A 172 16.71 -3.91 -13.43
N GLU A 173 16.99 -4.64 -14.52
CA GLU A 173 16.05 -4.80 -15.64
C GLU A 173 14.76 -5.51 -15.21
N ALA A 174 14.87 -6.50 -14.33
CA ALA A 174 13.71 -7.21 -13.80
C ALA A 174 12.87 -6.34 -12.85
N ILE A 175 13.51 -5.47 -12.06
CA ILE A 175 12.82 -4.46 -11.24
C ILE A 175 12.06 -3.48 -12.13
N LYS A 176 12.74 -2.90 -13.13
CA LYS A 176 12.11 -1.97 -14.09
C LYS A 176 10.91 -2.61 -14.78
N LYS A 177 11.03 -3.85 -15.23
CA LYS A 177 9.91 -4.60 -15.83
C LYS A 177 8.73 -4.82 -14.87
N ALA A 178 8.97 -4.98 -13.58
CA ALA A 178 7.91 -5.09 -12.59
C ALA A 178 7.22 -3.74 -12.31
N LEU A 179 7.99 -2.64 -12.28
CA LEU A 179 7.46 -1.28 -12.18
C LEU A 179 6.64 -0.91 -13.42
N ASP A 180 7.14 -1.19 -14.61
CA ASP A 180 6.45 -0.99 -15.88
C ASP A 180 5.13 -1.74 -15.94
N PHE A 181 5.10 -2.99 -15.45
CA PHE A 181 3.84 -3.73 -15.30
C PHE A 181 2.87 -3.03 -14.36
N GLY A 182 3.37 -2.47 -13.25
CA GLY A 182 2.58 -1.66 -12.33
C GLY A 182 1.94 -0.46 -13.02
N LEU A 183 2.74 0.28 -13.77
CA LEU A 183 2.33 1.46 -14.53
C LEU A 183 1.39 1.09 -15.69
N SER A 184 1.64 -0.02 -16.39
CA SER A 184 0.82 -0.48 -17.50
C SER A 184 -0.55 -0.97 -17.04
N VAL A 185 -0.70 -1.42 -15.79
CA VAL A 185 -2.04 -1.68 -15.23
C VAL A 185 -2.87 -0.40 -15.16
N PHE A 186 -2.24 0.76 -14.98
CA PHE A 186 -2.92 2.03 -15.16
C PHE A 186 -3.17 2.25 -16.67
N GLU A 187 -2.17 2.25 -17.52
CA GLU A 187 -2.35 2.59 -18.93
C GLU A 187 -3.29 1.65 -19.72
N GLU A 188 -3.15 0.33 -19.57
CA GLU A 188 -3.83 -0.70 -20.38
C GLU A 188 -5.13 -1.22 -19.75
N LYS A 189 -5.20 -1.35 -18.42
CA LYS A 189 -6.47 -1.66 -17.71
C LYS A 189 -7.21 -0.39 -17.30
N GLY A 190 -6.83 0.73 -17.91
CA GLY A 190 -7.26 2.10 -17.66
C GLY A 190 -8.73 2.41 -17.91
N VAL A 191 -9.58 1.38 -18.03
CA VAL A 191 -11.03 1.47 -18.05
C VAL A 191 -11.66 0.86 -16.77
N LEU A 192 -10.90 0.17 -15.90
CA LEU A 192 -11.42 -0.27 -14.59
C LEU A 192 -10.80 0.49 -13.42
N GLY A 193 -9.48 0.54 -13.27
CA GLY A 193 -8.83 1.27 -12.16
C GLY A 193 -9.12 2.78 -12.18
N TYR A 194 -9.10 3.37 -13.39
CA TYR A 194 -9.50 4.76 -13.63
C TYR A 194 -10.96 4.97 -13.24
N TRP A 195 -11.83 4.00 -13.51
CA TRP A 195 -13.25 4.12 -13.16
C TRP A 195 -13.56 3.80 -11.69
N THR A 196 -12.67 3.10 -10.96
CA THR A 196 -12.94 2.65 -9.59
C THR A 196 -12.35 3.53 -8.48
N SER A 197 -11.17 4.15 -8.64
CA SER A 197 -10.64 5.10 -7.65
C SER A 197 -10.48 6.51 -8.22
N GLY A 198 -10.18 6.63 -9.51
CA GLY A 198 -9.94 7.92 -10.17
C GLY A 198 -8.73 8.68 -9.65
N ALA A 199 -7.77 7.95 -9.09
CA ALA A 199 -6.48 8.43 -8.65
C ALA A 199 -5.36 7.55 -9.22
N PHE A 200 -4.23 8.16 -9.52
CA PHE A 200 -2.94 7.50 -9.67
C PHE A 200 -2.21 7.67 -8.34
N SER A 201 -2.16 6.60 -7.53
CA SER A 201 -1.53 6.62 -6.21
C SER A 201 -0.08 6.17 -6.30
N TYR A 202 0.82 7.08 -5.95
CA TYR A 202 2.25 6.79 -5.87
C TYR A 202 2.62 6.03 -4.59
N ALA A 203 1.85 6.22 -3.52
CA ALA A 203 1.97 5.43 -2.30
C ALA A 203 1.61 3.96 -2.55
N ASP A 204 0.63 3.68 -3.43
CA ASP A 204 0.35 2.32 -3.86
C ASP A 204 1.53 1.70 -4.61
N ILE A 205 2.15 2.45 -5.52
CA ILE A 205 3.31 1.97 -6.28
C ILE A 205 4.46 1.61 -5.33
N GLU A 206 4.72 2.48 -4.34
CA GLU A 206 5.71 2.22 -3.30
C GLU A 206 5.36 0.97 -2.49
N ALA A 207 4.14 0.84 -1.98
CA ALA A 207 3.71 -0.33 -1.22
C ALA A 207 3.82 -1.62 -2.05
N ASN A 208 3.44 -1.57 -3.32
CA ASN A 208 3.60 -2.69 -4.26
C ASN A 208 5.08 -3.07 -4.44
N PHE A 209 5.95 -2.09 -4.63
CA PHE A 209 7.38 -2.30 -4.78
C PHE A 209 7.98 -2.93 -3.53
N GLN A 210 7.67 -2.40 -2.35
CA GLN A 210 8.16 -2.95 -1.08
C GLN A 210 7.66 -4.38 -0.84
N GLY A 211 6.42 -4.69 -1.25
CA GLY A 211 5.89 -6.05 -1.23
C GLY A 211 6.61 -7.03 -2.16
N MET A 212 7.07 -6.54 -3.32
CA MET A 212 7.97 -7.29 -4.18
C MET A 212 9.33 -7.53 -3.50
N MET A 213 9.88 -6.50 -2.85
CA MET A 213 11.15 -6.61 -2.13
C MET A 213 11.06 -7.65 -1.01
N LEU A 214 9.96 -7.70 -0.26
CA LEU A 214 9.71 -8.80 0.68
C LEU A 214 9.81 -10.16 -0.03
N GLY A 215 9.11 -10.33 -1.16
CA GLY A 215 9.16 -11.57 -1.94
C GLY A 215 10.58 -12.00 -2.35
N ILE A 216 11.44 -11.03 -2.67
CA ILE A 216 12.87 -11.24 -2.98
C ILE A 216 13.65 -11.62 -1.71
N ASN A 217 13.47 -10.83 -0.64
CA ASN A 217 14.19 -10.95 0.63
C ASN A 217 13.84 -12.21 1.40
N MET A 218 12.70 -12.85 1.10
CA MET A 218 12.38 -14.18 1.61
C MET A 218 13.48 -15.21 1.28
N CYS A 219 14.22 -15.03 0.18
CA CYS A 219 15.11 -16.08 -0.35
C CYS A 219 16.49 -15.62 -0.85
N LYS A 220 16.65 -14.34 -1.19
CA LYS A 220 17.81 -13.86 -1.98
C LYS A 220 18.55 -12.68 -1.35
N ALA A 221 18.16 -12.25 -0.15
CA ALA A 221 18.93 -11.27 0.60
C ALA A 221 20.23 -11.91 1.14
N GLU A 222 21.20 -11.08 1.53
CA GLU A 222 22.39 -11.53 2.26
C GLU A 222 22.01 -12.32 3.51
N SER A 223 20.90 -11.93 4.15
CA SER A 223 20.25 -12.67 5.22
C SER A 223 18.77 -12.87 4.87
N PRO A 224 18.40 -14.01 4.25
CA PRO A 224 17.04 -14.27 3.83
C PRO A 224 16.12 -14.57 5.02
N HIS A 225 14.83 -14.23 4.90
CA HIS A 225 13.85 -14.55 5.94
C HIS A 225 13.61 -16.05 6.09
N LEU A 226 13.67 -16.81 5.00
CA LEU A 226 13.53 -18.26 5.02
C LEU A 226 14.86 -18.97 4.78
N ALA A 227 15.06 -20.05 5.53
CA ALA A 227 16.11 -21.03 5.26
C ALA A 227 15.54 -22.46 5.32
N TYR A 228 16.28 -23.39 4.74
CA TYR A 228 15.92 -24.80 4.70
C TYR A 228 16.94 -25.63 5.46
N ASP A 229 16.46 -26.42 6.43
CA ASP A 229 17.27 -27.41 7.12
C ASP A 229 17.14 -28.76 6.39
N ALA A 230 18.23 -29.20 5.77
CA ALA A 230 18.28 -30.45 5.03
C ALA A 230 18.25 -31.71 5.92
N LEU A 231 18.65 -31.61 7.19
CA LEU A 231 18.69 -32.73 8.13
C LEU A 231 17.28 -33.12 8.58
N VAL A 232 16.47 -32.13 8.96
CA VAL A 232 15.08 -32.35 9.36
C VAL A 232 14.08 -32.14 8.22
N ARG A 233 14.58 -31.77 7.04
CA ARG A 233 13.83 -31.50 5.80
C ARG A 233 12.75 -30.42 5.95
N LYS A 234 12.97 -29.41 6.79
CA LYS A 234 11.97 -28.37 7.10
C LYS A 234 12.46 -26.97 6.76
N TRP A 235 11.51 -26.13 6.37
CA TRP A 235 11.72 -24.68 6.25
C TRP A 235 11.54 -24.01 7.60
N TYR A 236 12.36 -23.01 7.89
CA TYR A 236 12.25 -22.23 9.13
C TYR A 236 12.46 -20.74 8.87
N ILE A 237 11.99 -19.92 9.80
CA ILE A 237 12.24 -18.47 9.82
C ILE A 237 13.68 -18.25 10.28
N ASN A 238 14.56 -17.90 9.35
CA ASN A 238 15.96 -17.58 9.63
C ASN A 238 16.13 -16.15 10.16
N LYS A 239 15.34 -15.22 9.61
CA LYS A 239 15.29 -13.83 10.03
C LYS A 239 13.83 -13.39 10.10
N PRO A 240 13.34 -12.82 11.21
CA PRO A 240 11.97 -12.32 11.29
C PRO A 240 11.73 -11.23 10.24
N ILE A 241 10.49 -11.09 9.80
CA ILE A 241 10.04 -9.98 8.97
C ILE A 241 9.79 -8.78 9.89
N GLU A 242 10.58 -7.73 9.72
CA GLU A 242 10.44 -6.46 10.43
C GLU A 242 9.90 -5.41 9.45
N TRP A 243 8.73 -4.83 9.74
CA TRP A 243 8.07 -3.86 8.85
C TRP A 243 8.89 -2.60 8.62
N GLN A 244 9.80 -2.27 9.54
CA GLN A 244 10.73 -1.14 9.42
C GLN A 244 11.67 -1.26 8.20
N GLU A 245 11.85 -2.48 7.67
CA GLU A 245 12.63 -2.71 6.45
C GLU A 245 11.88 -2.32 5.17
N TYR A 246 10.56 -2.17 5.25
CA TYR A 246 9.66 -2.04 4.10
C TYR A 246 8.77 -0.80 4.15
N VAL A 247 8.44 -0.31 5.34
CA VAL A 247 7.65 0.91 5.52
C VAL A 247 8.50 2.11 5.18
N SER A 248 8.00 2.91 4.26
CA SER A 248 8.64 4.14 3.79
C SER A 248 7.71 5.32 4.04
N PRO A 249 8.23 6.53 4.33
CA PRO A 249 7.43 7.76 4.36
C PRO A 249 6.59 7.96 3.09
N LEU A 250 7.02 7.37 1.97
CA LEU A 250 6.29 7.37 0.71
C LEU A 250 4.98 6.56 0.74
N TRP A 251 4.62 5.89 1.84
CA TRP A 251 3.31 5.26 2.00
C TRP A 251 2.24 6.25 2.50
N ASP A 252 2.66 7.39 3.04
CA ASP A 252 1.75 8.45 3.46
C ASP A 252 1.27 9.22 2.22
N GLU A 253 -0.02 9.26 1.90
CA GLU A 253 -0.59 9.90 0.71
C GLU A 253 -0.81 11.41 0.86
N ALA A 254 -0.75 11.96 2.07
CA ALA A 254 -0.69 13.40 2.27
C ALA A 254 0.74 13.93 2.02
N TYR A 255 1.75 13.10 2.25
CA TYR A 255 3.13 13.35 1.86
C TYR A 255 3.36 13.00 0.37
N ASN A 256 3.22 11.73 0.04
CA ASN A 256 3.29 11.14 -1.29
C ASN A 256 1.95 11.28 -2.04
N ASN A 257 1.62 12.52 -2.39
CA ASN A 257 0.37 12.92 -3.03
C ASN A 257 -0.05 12.02 -4.22
N SER A 258 -1.30 11.59 -4.22
CA SER A 258 -1.92 11.00 -5.41
C SER A 258 -2.18 12.06 -6.50
N TYR A 259 -2.19 11.63 -7.76
CA TYR A 259 -2.76 12.41 -8.86
C TYR A 259 -4.21 12.03 -9.09
N TYR A 260 -5.13 12.96 -8.89
CA TYR A 260 -6.54 12.80 -9.21
C TYR A 260 -6.83 13.29 -10.62
N PHE A 261 -7.53 12.47 -11.39
CA PHE A 261 -7.97 12.84 -12.73
C PHE A 261 -9.09 13.90 -12.68
N SER A 262 -9.28 14.63 -13.78
CA SER A 262 -10.17 15.82 -13.84
C SER A 262 -11.59 15.60 -13.31
N TYR A 263 -12.22 14.43 -13.57
CA TYR A 263 -13.57 14.12 -13.07
C TYR A 263 -13.63 13.92 -11.56
N ARG A 264 -12.51 13.57 -10.91
CA ARG A 264 -12.41 13.41 -9.46
C ARG A 264 -11.83 14.64 -8.78
N TRP A 265 -10.90 15.32 -9.45
CA TRP A 265 -10.13 16.42 -8.90
C TRP A 265 -11.00 17.54 -8.33
N ASN A 266 -12.07 17.94 -9.02
CA ASN A 266 -12.94 19.01 -8.54
C ASN A 266 -13.57 18.70 -7.17
N GLY A 267 -13.95 17.44 -6.93
CA GLY A 267 -14.52 17.01 -5.65
C GLY A 267 -13.45 17.00 -4.56
N VAL A 268 -12.28 16.42 -4.86
CA VAL A 268 -11.14 16.38 -3.94
C VAL A 268 -10.68 17.77 -3.57
N LYS A 269 -10.41 18.62 -4.56
CA LYS A 269 -9.97 20.01 -4.38
C LYS A 269 -10.93 20.80 -3.49
N LYS A 270 -12.23 20.64 -3.69
CA LYS A 270 -13.23 21.30 -2.85
C LYS A 270 -13.11 20.89 -1.38
N VAL A 271 -12.91 19.59 -1.10
CA VAL A 271 -12.71 19.11 0.27
C VAL A 271 -11.39 19.64 0.85
N LEU A 272 -10.30 19.61 0.07
CA LEU A 272 -9.02 20.20 0.47
C LEU A 272 -9.18 21.67 0.88
N GLU A 273 -9.80 22.50 0.02
CA GLU A 273 -10.00 23.93 0.26
C GLU A 273 -10.98 24.22 1.42
N GLU A 274 -12.10 23.50 1.49
CA GLU A 274 -13.17 23.80 2.44
C GLU A 274 -12.97 23.21 3.83
N VAL A 275 -12.22 22.11 3.92
CA VAL A 275 -11.98 21.37 5.17
C VAL A 275 -10.52 21.54 5.59
N TYR A 276 -9.58 20.92 4.88
CA TYR A 276 -8.20 20.78 5.37
C TYR A 276 -7.43 22.11 5.38
N CYS A 277 -7.57 22.96 4.37
CA CYS A 277 -6.94 24.28 4.37
C CYS A 277 -7.46 25.17 5.51
N LYS A 278 -8.72 24.99 5.94
CA LYS A 278 -9.32 25.79 7.04
C LYS A 278 -9.00 25.26 8.42
N LEU A 279 -8.95 23.93 8.59
CA LEU A 279 -8.42 23.30 9.81
C LEU A 279 -6.99 23.77 10.04
N GLY A 280 -6.27 24.02 8.95
CA GLY A 280 -4.88 24.43 8.99
C GLY A 280 -4.01 23.25 9.42
N LEU A 281 -2.72 23.51 9.44
CA LEU A 281 -1.74 22.54 9.88
C LEU A 281 -1.10 23.04 11.15
N ASP A 282 -1.10 22.17 12.15
CA ASP A 282 -0.51 22.45 13.44
C ASP A 282 1.01 22.22 13.40
N GLY A 283 1.66 22.36 14.55
CA GLY A 283 3.08 22.06 14.69
C GLY A 283 3.41 20.58 14.45
N PHE A 284 2.45 19.69 14.64
CA PHE A 284 2.65 18.25 14.47
C PHE A 284 2.82 17.90 12.99
N ALA A 285 1.92 18.34 12.09
CA ALA A 285 2.07 18.07 10.65
C ALA A 285 3.41 18.56 10.08
N ARG A 286 3.85 19.76 10.50
CA ARG A 286 5.15 20.31 10.07
C ARG A 286 6.33 19.47 10.58
N SER A 287 6.25 19.01 11.83
CA SER A 287 7.28 18.15 12.42
C SER A 287 7.32 16.77 11.74
N LEU A 288 6.15 16.23 11.39
CA LEU A 288 6.01 14.96 10.69
C LEU A 288 6.61 15.05 9.29
N TRP A 289 6.25 16.10 8.53
CA TRP A 289 6.82 16.36 7.21
C TRP A 289 8.35 16.39 7.24
N LYS A 290 8.91 17.16 8.18
CA LYS A 290 10.37 17.25 8.32
C LYS A 290 10.99 15.89 8.67
N SER A 291 10.36 15.13 9.56
CA SER A 291 10.80 13.78 9.89
C SER A 291 10.78 12.84 8.67
N TYR A 292 9.82 13.01 7.77
CA TYR A 292 9.76 12.26 6.53
C TYR A 292 10.87 12.66 5.57
N ASP A 293 11.12 13.97 5.38
CA ASP A 293 12.21 14.45 4.54
C ASP A 293 13.58 13.93 5.00
N GLU A 294 13.78 13.80 6.30
CA GLU A 294 15.03 13.31 6.89
C GLU A 294 15.19 11.78 6.80
N SER A 295 14.09 11.02 6.69
CA SER A 295 14.11 9.55 6.76
C SER A 295 13.86 8.85 5.43
N VAL A 296 13.26 9.54 4.47
CA VAL A 296 12.98 9.00 3.14
C VAL A 296 14.27 8.59 2.42
N ARG A 297 14.21 7.46 1.72
CA ARG A 297 15.33 6.95 0.92
C ARG A 297 15.00 7.04 -0.56
N VAL A 298 15.93 7.58 -1.35
CA VAL A 298 15.81 7.68 -2.81
C VAL A 298 16.58 6.54 -3.47
N ASP A 299 15.91 5.41 -3.55
CA ASP A 299 16.42 4.19 -4.18
C ASP A 299 16.19 4.20 -5.71
N GLU A 300 16.67 3.17 -6.40
CA GLU A 300 16.64 3.09 -7.88
C GLU A 300 15.22 3.18 -8.45
N HIS A 301 14.22 2.56 -7.80
CA HIS A 301 12.84 2.62 -8.29
C HIS A 301 12.25 4.02 -8.20
N ILE A 302 12.60 4.79 -7.16
CA ILE A 302 12.19 6.19 -7.03
C ILE A 302 12.81 7.03 -8.14
N ARG A 303 14.11 6.83 -8.42
CA ARG A 303 14.78 7.53 -9.54
C ARG A 303 14.13 7.21 -10.88
N TYR A 304 13.74 5.95 -11.08
CA TYR A 304 13.02 5.54 -12.29
C TYR A 304 11.67 6.25 -12.42
N LEU A 305 10.89 6.33 -11.35
CA LEU A 305 9.62 7.08 -11.37
C LEU A 305 9.84 8.58 -11.59
N GLN A 306 10.90 9.16 -11.02
CA GLN A 306 11.28 10.56 -11.25
C GLN A 306 11.63 10.83 -12.72
N GLU A 307 12.41 9.94 -13.36
CA GLU A 307 12.75 10.02 -14.78
C GLU A 307 11.48 9.97 -15.65
N LEU A 308 10.55 9.08 -15.34
CA LEU A 308 9.27 8.99 -16.04
C LEU A 308 8.41 10.25 -15.85
N LEU A 309 8.40 10.81 -14.64
CA LEU A 309 7.69 12.05 -14.32
C LEU A 309 8.25 13.23 -15.13
N GLN A 310 9.59 13.39 -15.15
CA GLN A 310 10.27 14.45 -15.90
C GLN A 310 10.00 14.37 -17.41
N ARG A 311 9.90 13.15 -17.94
CA ARG A 311 9.56 12.90 -19.35
C ARG A 311 8.07 13.01 -19.65
N GLY A 312 7.23 13.32 -18.65
CA GLY A 312 5.78 13.40 -18.79
C GLY A 312 5.12 12.06 -19.13
N LYS A 313 5.75 10.94 -18.75
CA LYS A 313 5.22 9.58 -18.95
C LYS A 313 4.25 9.15 -17.85
N ILE A 314 4.33 9.77 -16.68
CA ILE A 314 3.39 9.60 -15.56
C ILE A 314 2.88 10.98 -15.10
N PRO A 315 1.68 11.06 -14.50
CA PRO A 315 1.03 12.35 -14.24
C PRO A 315 1.59 13.07 -13.02
N ASP A 316 1.91 14.36 -13.13
CA ASP A 316 2.44 15.19 -12.04
C ASP A 316 1.34 15.71 -11.08
N PRO A 317 1.32 15.30 -9.80
CA PRO A 317 0.36 15.78 -8.81
C PRO A 317 0.89 16.92 -7.94
N LYS A 318 2.05 17.50 -8.24
CA LYS A 318 2.56 18.65 -7.48
C LYS A 318 1.48 19.72 -7.29
N LYS A 319 0.80 20.09 -8.38
CA LYS A 319 -0.31 21.06 -8.41
C LYS A 319 -1.57 20.64 -7.64
N GLN A 320 -1.64 19.38 -7.22
CA GLN A 320 -2.74 18.81 -6.46
C GLN A 320 -2.40 18.57 -5.00
N SER A 321 -1.16 18.85 -4.59
CA SER A 321 -0.72 18.75 -3.20
C SER A 321 -1.45 19.76 -2.29
N LEU A 322 -1.51 19.43 -1.00
CA LEU A 322 -2.04 20.33 0.02
C LEU A 322 -1.29 21.67 0.05
N HIS A 323 0.03 21.66 -0.19
CA HIS A 323 0.85 22.87 -0.30
C HIS A 323 0.33 23.84 -1.36
N GLU A 324 0.16 23.36 -2.58
CA GLU A 324 -0.30 24.18 -3.72
C GLU A 324 -1.76 24.60 -3.56
N VAL A 325 -2.63 23.70 -3.09
CA VAL A 325 -4.06 23.99 -2.92
C VAL A 325 -4.29 25.02 -1.81
N CYS A 326 -3.64 24.85 -0.65
CA CYS A 326 -3.79 25.77 0.48
C CYS A 326 -2.91 27.03 0.37
N ARG A 327 -2.04 27.09 -0.64
CA ARG A 327 -1.09 28.21 -0.88
C ARG A 327 -0.22 28.49 0.34
N TYR A 328 0.36 27.44 0.91
CA TYR A 328 1.28 27.64 2.03
C TYR A 328 2.53 28.42 1.60
N PRO A 329 3.15 29.19 2.51
CA PRO A 329 4.39 29.90 2.18
C PRO A 329 5.50 28.94 1.72
N ALA A 330 6.42 29.44 0.90
CA ALA A 330 7.62 28.71 0.50
C ALA A 330 8.37 28.16 1.73
N GLY A 331 8.94 26.96 1.60
CA GLY A 331 9.60 26.23 2.68
C GLY A 331 8.67 25.52 3.68
N VAL A 332 7.34 25.59 3.49
CA VAL A 332 6.37 24.86 4.32
C VAL A 332 5.82 23.67 3.55
N MET A 333 6.32 22.47 3.84
CA MET A 333 5.92 21.24 3.12
C MET A 333 6.02 21.39 1.61
N GLU A 334 7.06 22.08 1.18
CA GLU A 334 7.33 22.32 -0.22
C GLU A 334 8.01 21.06 -0.77
N GLY A 335 7.30 20.30 -1.61
CA GLY A 335 7.86 19.15 -2.31
C GLY A 335 8.06 17.93 -1.41
N ALA A 336 7.19 16.93 -1.54
CA ALA A 336 7.56 15.59 -1.08
C ALA A 336 8.78 15.11 -1.89
N PRO A 337 9.66 14.29 -1.30
CA PRO A 337 11.03 14.03 -1.72
C PRO A 337 11.08 13.40 -3.10
N PHE A 338 10.09 12.59 -3.46
CA PHE A 338 10.11 11.96 -4.77
C PHE A 338 9.67 12.89 -5.91
N TRP A 339 8.96 14.00 -5.65
CA TRP A 339 8.71 15.03 -6.68
C TRP A 339 9.87 16.00 -6.81
N ASP A 340 10.69 16.13 -5.76
CA ASP A 340 11.78 17.09 -5.76
C ASP A 340 12.97 16.56 -6.57
N THR A 341 12.99 16.98 -7.83
CA THR A 341 14.07 16.70 -8.77
C THR A 341 15.43 17.23 -8.30
N LYS A 342 15.49 18.13 -7.30
CA LYS A 342 16.75 18.62 -6.73
C LYS A 342 17.51 17.55 -5.94
N MET A 343 16.86 16.43 -5.59
CA MET A 343 17.50 15.28 -4.94
C MET A 343 18.15 14.31 -5.94
N LEU A 344 17.92 14.48 -7.24
CA LEU A 344 18.68 13.74 -8.26
C LEU A 344 20.11 14.30 -8.29
N PRO A 345 21.16 13.46 -8.39
CA PRO A 345 22.47 13.94 -8.75
C PRO A 345 22.30 14.72 -10.06
N LYS A 346 22.79 15.96 -10.11
CA LYS A 346 22.95 16.66 -11.38
C LYS A 346 23.76 15.72 -12.27
N GLU A 347 23.22 15.37 -13.45
CA GLU A 347 24.04 14.72 -14.47
C GLU A 347 25.28 15.58 -14.63
N ASN A 348 26.45 14.97 -14.41
CA ASN A 348 27.71 15.66 -14.70
C ASN A 348 27.73 15.89 -16.20
N ASP A 349 27.65 17.16 -16.61
CA ASP A 349 27.95 17.62 -17.97
C ASP A 349 29.37 17.21 -18.41
#